data_AF-A0A6A5WFJ3-F1
#
_entry.id   AF-A0A6A5WFJ3-F1
#
_cell.length_a   1.000
_cell.length_b   1.000
_cell.length_c   1.000
_cell.angle_alpha   90.00
_cell.angle_beta   90.00
_cell.angle_gamma   90.00
#
_symmetry.space_group_name_H-M   'P 1'
#
loop_
_entity.id
_entity.type
_entity.pdbx_description
1 polymer ?
#
loop_
_entity_poly.entity_id
_entity_poly.type
_entity_poly.pdbx_seq_one_letter_code
_entity_poly.pdbx_strand_id
1 'polypeptide(L)'
;METFPSISRALVCAVPSRVSLRFSSRIPSYRCTSTKWRTTRITDHQSDVSHQRRFYSQPIERQAPKNERSASKLYKSADDAVADIKSGSTILSAGFGLSGVAETLILAIRNRGSQLHSLTAVSNNAGVEGKGGLAHLTKSGQISKLIISFLGSNKVLEKQYLSGKITIELCPQGTLAERIRAAGAGIPAFYTPTAVNTLLEAGKIPAQFDGDGNVIGYGTPRETREFGGRKFLMETALEGDVAILRAWKVDEAGNCQFRYTTKAFGMIMAKAARLTIVEAENIVPTGSLHPDQVHLPGIFVDRIVPATVESQIEIRKVRNPHEDLTTSEPNEAAARRNRIARRAAKELKHGYYVNLGVGIPTMAAGFVPKGTQVWLQSENGLLGMGPHPTEEEIDADLVNAGKETVTVLPGASTFDSAESFGMIRGGHVDVSILGALQVSASGDLANYMVPGKVFKGMGGAMDLVGNPDMTKVVVATEHVAKDGSSKIVQECSLPLTGARCVSTIITDMCVFEVDRERGELVLTEMAPGVTIEDVREKTDATFAIGKELKRME
;
A
#
# COMPACT_ATOMS: atom_id res chain seq x y z
N MET A 1 11.81 -52.57 -24.99
CA MET A 1 11.12 -53.76 -25.51
C MET A 1 9.94 -54.02 -24.59
N GLU A 2 8.82 -54.45 -25.16
CA GLU A 2 7.50 -54.69 -24.54
C GLU A 2 6.72 -53.42 -24.15
N THR A 3 5.44 -53.20 -24.49
CA THR A 3 4.50 -53.70 -25.51
C THR A 3 3.25 -52.78 -25.44
N PHE A 4 2.62 -52.55 -26.60
CA PHE A 4 1.39 -51.81 -26.93
C PHE A 4 0.10 -52.20 -26.14
N PRO A 5 -1.12 -51.61 -26.37
CA PRO A 5 -1.53 -50.45 -27.19
C PRO A 5 -2.52 -49.44 -26.56
N SER A 6 -2.60 -48.29 -27.23
CA SER A 6 -3.67 -47.26 -27.19
C SER A 6 -4.92 -47.69 -27.97
N ILE A 7 -6.09 -47.70 -27.33
CA ILE A 7 -7.43 -47.58 -27.95
C ILE A 7 -8.37 -46.88 -26.95
N SER A 8 -8.75 -45.64 -27.20
CA SER A 8 -9.90 -45.00 -26.54
C SER A 8 -10.99 -44.71 -27.58
N ARG A 9 -12.09 -45.44 -27.44
CA ARG A 9 -13.32 -45.33 -28.22
C ARG A 9 -14.04 -44.01 -27.90
N ALA A 10 -14.41 -43.28 -28.95
CA ALA A 10 -15.37 -42.20 -28.91
C ALA A 10 -16.77 -42.75 -28.60
N LEU A 11 -17.41 -42.25 -27.54
CA LEU A 11 -18.82 -42.51 -27.23
C LEU A 11 -19.65 -41.35 -27.80
N VAL A 12 -20.36 -41.66 -28.89
CA VAL A 12 -21.39 -40.80 -29.49
C VAL A 12 -22.67 -40.99 -28.67
N CYS A 13 -23.11 -39.93 -27.97
CA CYS A 13 -24.40 -39.91 -27.30
C CYS A 13 -25.43 -39.18 -28.19
N ALA A 14 -26.43 -39.93 -28.66
CA ALA A 14 -27.58 -39.43 -29.38
C ALA A 14 -28.70 -39.01 -28.40
N VAL A 15 -29.32 -37.86 -28.64
CA VAL A 15 -30.57 -37.42 -27.96
C VAL A 15 -31.49 -36.79 -29.03
N PRO A 16 -32.82 -37.04 -29.01
CA PRO A 16 -33.69 -36.78 -30.16
C PRO A 16 -34.43 -35.42 -30.15
N SER A 17 -34.62 -34.90 -31.37
CA SER A 17 -35.76 -34.14 -31.94
C SER A 17 -36.50 -33.02 -31.18
N ARG A 18 -36.26 -31.79 -31.67
CA ARG A 18 -37.20 -30.76 -32.22
C ARG A 18 -38.61 -30.58 -31.59
N VAL A 19 -38.84 -29.36 -31.07
CA VAL A 19 -40.10 -28.60 -31.23
C VAL A 19 -39.74 -27.17 -31.64
N SER A 20 -40.29 -26.70 -32.76
CA SER A 20 -40.10 -25.36 -33.34
C SER A 20 -41.47 -24.68 -33.42
N LEU A 21 -41.64 -23.54 -32.75
CA LEU A 21 -42.83 -22.69 -32.88
C LEU A 21 -42.48 -21.46 -33.72
N ARG A 22 -43.01 -21.43 -34.95
CA ARG A 22 -43.00 -20.29 -35.87
C ARG A 22 -44.18 -19.38 -35.55
N PHE A 23 -43.96 -18.09 -35.35
CA PHE A 23 -45.02 -17.09 -35.41
C PHE A 23 -45.09 -16.48 -36.82
N SER A 24 -46.26 -16.64 -37.44
CA SER A 24 -46.63 -16.13 -38.76
C SER A 24 -47.13 -14.68 -38.65
N SER A 25 -46.50 -13.77 -39.38
CA SER A 25 -47.00 -12.43 -39.64
C SER A 25 -48.10 -12.47 -40.72
N ARG A 26 -49.30 -11.96 -40.40
CA ARG A 26 -50.31 -11.59 -41.39
C ARG A 26 -50.87 -10.21 -41.07
N ILE A 27 -50.60 -9.29 -41.97
CA ILE A 27 -51.20 -7.96 -42.08
C ILE A 27 -52.56 -8.12 -42.78
N PRO A 28 -53.62 -7.42 -42.32
CA PRO A 28 -54.65 -6.96 -43.22
C PRO A 28 -54.77 -5.43 -43.21
N SER A 29 -54.72 -4.89 -44.42
CA SER A 29 -55.03 -3.52 -44.80
C SER A 29 -56.52 -3.21 -44.65
N TYR A 30 -56.89 -2.09 -44.03
CA TYR A 30 -58.16 -1.40 -44.33
C TYR A 30 -58.00 0.12 -44.37
N ARG A 31 -58.57 0.68 -45.43
CA ARG A 31 -58.59 2.11 -45.80
C ARG A 31 -59.55 2.91 -44.93
N CYS A 32 -59.24 4.21 -44.87
CA CYS A 32 -59.92 5.32 -44.24
C CYS A 32 -61.40 5.51 -44.65
N THR A 33 -62.26 5.85 -43.68
CA THR A 33 -63.48 6.66 -43.89
C THR A 33 -63.73 7.57 -42.70
N SER A 34 -64.13 8.81 -43.00
CA SER A 34 -64.46 9.90 -42.08
C SER A 34 -65.71 9.62 -41.24
N THR A 35 -65.80 10.24 -40.05
CA THR A 35 -66.75 11.35 -39.73
C THR A 35 -67.13 11.37 -38.23
N LYS A 36 -66.88 12.55 -37.61
CA LYS A 36 -67.48 13.21 -36.43
C LYS A 36 -68.16 12.39 -35.32
N TRP A 37 -67.63 12.53 -34.11
CA TRP A 37 -68.37 12.41 -32.83
C TRP A 37 -67.94 13.56 -31.91
N ARG A 38 -68.78 14.60 -31.79
CA ARG A 38 -69.57 14.94 -30.60
C ARG A 38 -68.79 14.93 -29.29
N THR A 39 -68.59 16.13 -28.78
CA THR A 39 -68.17 16.50 -27.43
C THR A 39 -69.01 15.79 -26.37
N THR A 40 -68.34 15.00 -25.53
CA THR A 40 -68.85 14.62 -24.21
C THR A 40 -67.78 15.02 -23.19
N ARG A 41 -68.12 15.99 -22.35
CA ARG A 41 -67.33 16.28 -21.13
C ARG A 41 -67.46 15.05 -20.23
N ILE A 42 -66.34 14.38 -19.98
CA ILE A 42 -66.18 13.53 -18.81
C ILE A 42 -65.06 14.15 -17.99
N THR A 43 -65.44 14.43 -16.76
CA THR A 43 -64.71 15.09 -15.68
C THR A 43 -63.50 14.27 -15.24
N ASP A 44 -62.40 15.00 -15.02
CA ASP A 44 -61.26 14.75 -14.14
C ASP A 44 -61.01 13.30 -13.69
N HIS A 45 -60.11 12.63 -14.42
CA HIS A 45 -59.06 11.87 -13.76
C HIS A 45 -57.73 12.57 -14.06
N GLN A 46 -57.16 13.19 -13.02
CA GLN A 46 -55.79 13.65 -13.01
C GLN A 46 -54.87 12.48 -13.39
N SER A 47 -54.43 12.46 -14.64
CA SER A 47 -53.20 11.78 -15.00
C SER A 47 -52.09 12.55 -14.32
N ASP A 48 -51.60 12.02 -13.20
CA ASP A 48 -50.35 12.45 -12.58
C ASP A 48 -49.23 12.06 -13.55
N VAL A 49 -49.03 12.89 -14.59
CA VAL A 49 -47.88 12.80 -15.48
C VAL A 49 -46.71 13.19 -14.61
N SER A 50 -46.04 12.18 -14.06
CA SER A 50 -44.80 12.32 -13.31
C SER A 50 -43.83 13.14 -14.16
N HIS A 51 -43.76 14.45 -13.89
CA HIS A 51 -42.72 15.30 -14.44
C HIS A 51 -41.41 14.71 -13.93
N GLN A 52 -40.67 14.02 -14.81
CA GLN A 52 -39.28 13.69 -14.55
C GLN A 52 -38.56 15.03 -14.30
N ARG A 53 -38.36 15.36 -13.02
CA ARG A 53 -37.45 16.45 -12.63
C ARG A 53 -36.09 16.08 -13.20
N ARG A 54 -35.69 16.73 -14.29
CA ARG A 54 -34.32 16.66 -14.78
C ARG A 54 -33.45 17.39 -13.76
N PHE A 55 -32.75 16.62 -12.94
CA PHE A 55 -31.68 17.15 -12.10
C PHE A 55 -30.50 17.45 -13.01
N TYR A 56 -30.29 18.73 -13.31
CA TYR A 56 -29.07 19.18 -13.97
C TYR A 56 -27.95 19.21 -12.92
N SER A 57 -26.89 18.43 -13.11
CA SER A 57 -25.67 18.61 -12.33
C SER A 57 -25.06 19.96 -12.68
N GLN A 58 -24.69 20.75 -11.67
CA GLN A 58 -23.92 21.97 -11.90
C GLN A 58 -22.55 21.59 -12.48
N PRO A 59 -22.11 22.18 -13.60
CA PRO A 59 -20.76 21.97 -14.09
C PRO A 59 -19.77 22.53 -13.06
N ILE A 60 -18.83 21.68 -12.63
CA ILE A 60 -17.73 22.12 -11.77
C ILE A 60 -16.80 22.98 -12.62
N GLU A 61 -16.54 24.24 -12.21
CA GLU A 61 -15.52 25.10 -12.82
C GLU A 61 -14.12 24.55 -12.52
N ARG A 62 -13.68 23.55 -13.29
CA ARG A 62 -12.29 23.12 -13.35
C ARG A 62 -11.89 23.05 -14.81
N GLN A 63 -11.18 24.08 -15.29
CA GLN A 63 -10.67 24.09 -16.66
C GLN A 63 -9.56 23.04 -16.78
N ALA A 64 -9.82 22.00 -17.59
CA ALA A 64 -8.80 21.07 -18.03
C ALA A 64 -7.71 21.81 -18.83
N PRO A 65 -6.45 21.36 -18.83
CA PRO A 65 -5.40 21.96 -19.63
C PRO A 65 -5.78 21.90 -21.12
N LYS A 66 -5.26 22.83 -21.91
CA LYS A 66 -5.32 22.69 -23.37
C LYS A 66 -4.47 21.48 -23.77
N ASN A 67 -5.13 20.43 -24.26
CA ASN A 67 -4.47 19.21 -24.72
C ASN A 67 -3.87 19.43 -26.12
N GLU A 68 -2.63 19.91 -26.21
CA GLU A 68 -1.88 20.03 -27.48
C GLU A 68 -1.21 18.71 -27.85
N ARG A 69 -2.01 17.73 -28.28
CA ARG A 69 -1.54 16.35 -28.55
C ARG A 69 -0.61 16.20 -29.77
N SER A 70 -0.47 17.24 -30.58
CA SER A 70 0.39 17.25 -31.77
C SER A 70 1.80 17.77 -31.50
N ALA A 71 2.06 18.38 -30.34
CA ALA A 71 3.37 18.89 -29.96
C ALA A 71 4.27 17.77 -29.44
N SER A 72 5.60 17.96 -29.54
CA SER A 72 6.56 17.08 -28.88
C SER A 72 6.39 17.16 -27.37
N LYS A 73 6.45 16.00 -26.71
CA LYS A 73 6.46 15.90 -25.25
C LYS A 73 7.84 16.13 -24.65
N LEU A 74 8.90 16.18 -25.48
CA LEU A 74 10.26 16.33 -25.01
C LEU A 74 10.56 17.80 -24.69
N TYR A 75 10.93 18.05 -23.43
CA TYR A 75 11.33 19.35 -22.94
C TYR A 75 12.87 19.45 -22.90
N LYS A 76 13.38 20.68 -23.09
CA LYS A 76 14.82 20.95 -23.16
C LYS A 76 15.52 20.76 -21.82
N SER A 77 14.84 21.04 -20.72
CA SER A 77 15.38 20.97 -19.37
C SER A 77 14.28 20.68 -18.35
N ALA A 78 14.68 20.19 -17.18
CA ALA A 78 13.78 20.02 -16.04
C ALA A 78 13.21 21.37 -15.56
N ASP A 79 14.02 22.44 -15.59
CA ASP A 79 13.57 23.78 -15.21
C ASP A 79 12.44 24.29 -16.13
N ASP A 80 12.56 24.08 -17.45
CA ASP A 80 11.50 24.42 -18.41
C ASP A 80 10.24 23.57 -18.17
N ALA A 81 10.43 22.29 -17.88
CA ALA A 81 9.32 21.36 -17.67
C ALA A 81 8.51 21.65 -16.40
N VAL A 82 9.08 22.33 -15.40
CA VAL A 82 8.39 22.69 -14.15
C VAL A 82 8.06 24.19 -14.04
N ALA A 83 8.33 24.97 -15.08
CA ALA A 83 8.30 26.43 -15.02
C ALA A 83 6.90 27.03 -14.75
N ASP A 84 5.83 26.31 -15.06
CA ASP A 84 4.45 26.77 -14.91
C ASP A 84 3.76 26.23 -13.65
N ILE A 85 4.42 25.39 -12.85
CA ILE A 85 3.92 24.96 -11.54
C ILE A 85 3.68 26.21 -10.65
N LYS A 86 2.51 26.26 -10.02
CA LYS A 86 2.05 27.40 -9.22
C LYS A 86 2.14 27.10 -7.72
N SER A 87 2.36 28.14 -6.92
CA SER A 87 2.19 28.03 -5.46
C SER A 87 0.80 27.50 -5.11
N GLY A 88 0.69 26.69 -4.07
CA GLY A 88 -0.57 26.03 -3.71
C GLY A 88 -0.89 24.75 -4.49
N SER A 89 -0.11 24.39 -5.51
CA SER A 89 -0.35 23.17 -6.28
C SER A 89 -0.21 21.91 -5.42
N THR A 90 -1.02 20.90 -5.72
CA THR A 90 -0.84 19.54 -5.18
C THR A 90 0.07 18.74 -6.10
N ILE A 91 1.25 18.35 -5.61
CA ILE A 91 2.25 17.58 -6.36
C ILE A 91 2.22 16.13 -5.88
N LEU A 92 1.94 15.20 -6.79
CA LEU A 92 2.11 13.77 -6.58
C LEU A 92 3.58 13.43 -6.92
N SER A 93 4.36 13.05 -5.91
CA SER A 93 5.78 12.73 -6.08
C SER A 93 6.00 11.23 -5.91
N ALA A 94 6.30 10.56 -7.03
CA ALA A 94 6.48 9.12 -7.05
C ALA A 94 7.80 8.67 -6.41
N GLY A 95 7.81 7.44 -5.92
CA GLY A 95 8.97 6.78 -5.32
C GLY A 95 8.60 6.03 -4.03
N PHE A 96 9.54 5.21 -3.57
CA PHE A 96 9.46 4.50 -2.30
C PHE A 96 10.80 4.63 -1.55
N GLY A 97 10.81 5.40 -0.46
CA GLY A 97 12.07 5.92 0.10
C GLY A 97 12.79 6.78 -0.93
N LEU A 98 13.99 6.37 -1.34
CA LEU A 98 14.75 6.99 -2.44
C LEU A 98 14.71 6.20 -3.77
N SER A 99 14.08 5.03 -3.80
CA SER A 99 13.97 4.23 -5.03
C SER A 99 12.84 4.78 -5.93
N GLY A 100 13.16 5.00 -7.21
CA GLY A 100 12.20 5.52 -8.21
C GLY A 100 11.79 6.99 -8.02
N VAL A 101 12.57 7.77 -7.25
CA VAL A 101 12.32 9.19 -7.00
C VAL A 101 12.79 10.04 -8.19
N ALA A 102 11.99 11.03 -8.57
CA ALA A 102 12.30 11.96 -9.66
C ALA A 102 13.24 13.10 -9.22
N GLU A 103 14.50 12.76 -8.92
CA GLU A 103 15.45 13.66 -8.28
C GLU A 103 15.79 14.89 -9.14
N THR A 104 15.94 14.72 -10.46
CA THR A 104 16.20 15.83 -11.39
C THR A 104 15.05 16.84 -11.37
N LEU A 105 13.80 16.37 -11.40
CA LEU A 105 12.61 17.22 -11.32
C LEU A 105 12.44 17.87 -9.94
N ILE A 106 12.71 17.14 -8.85
CA ILE A 106 12.66 17.69 -7.49
C ILE A 106 13.65 18.84 -7.32
N LEU A 107 14.87 18.71 -7.86
CA LEU A 107 15.86 19.78 -7.82
C LEU A 107 15.45 20.98 -8.69
N ALA A 108 14.84 20.76 -9.86
CA ALA A 108 14.30 21.87 -10.66
C ALA A 108 13.19 22.63 -9.91
N ILE A 109 12.27 21.91 -9.24
CA ILE A 109 11.25 22.52 -8.36
C ILE A 109 11.91 23.27 -7.20
N ARG A 110 13.00 22.74 -6.64
CA ARG A 110 13.76 23.43 -5.58
C ARG A 110 14.38 24.73 -6.10
N ASN A 111 14.91 24.74 -7.31
CA ASN A 111 15.54 25.91 -7.93
C ASN A 111 14.54 27.04 -8.21
N ARG A 112 13.24 26.71 -8.22
CA ARG A 112 12.14 27.68 -8.18
C ARG A 112 12.00 28.41 -6.84
N GLY A 113 12.92 28.24 -5.89
CA GLY A 113 13.13 29.13 -4.75
C GLY A 113 11.86 29.50 -3.95
N SER A 114 11.87 30.68 -3.34
CA SER A 114 10.75 31.19 -2.54
C SER A 114 9.55 31.63 -3.39
N GLN A 115 9.72 31.79 -4.71
CA GLN A 115 8.63 32.13 -5.62
C GLN A 115 7.64 30.98 -5.85
N LEU A 116 8.02 29.74 -5.52
CA LEU A 116 7.13 28.58 -5.54
C LEU A 116 7.00 28.02 -4.13
N HIS A 117 5.85 28.22 -3.50
CA HIS A 117 5.63 27.91 -2.09
C HIS A 117 4.23 27.31 -1.84
N SER A 118 3.97 26.96 -0.58
CA SER A 118 2.67 26.43 -0.13
C SER A 118 2.22 25.18 -0.90
N LEU A 119 3.16 24.37 -1.36
CA LEU A 119 2.86 23.13 -2.06
C LEU A 119 2.27 22.11 -1.09
N THR A 120 1.26 21.38 -1.57
CA THR A 120 0.87 20.11 -0.94
C THR A 120 1.59 19.00 -1.68
N ALA A 121 2.42 18.22 -0.99
CA ALA A 121 3.09 17.06 -1.59
C ALA A 121 2.42 15.77 -1.11
N VAL A 122 1.98 14.96 -2.08
CA VAL A 122 1.47 13.61 -1.86
C VAL A 122 2.56 12.63 -2.29
N SER A 123 3.07 11.85 -1.35
CA SER A 123 4.11 10.86 -1.62
C SER A 123 4.06 9.75 -0.59
N ASN A 124 4.66 8.59 -0.86
CA ASN A 124 4.72 7.57 0.18
C ASN A 124 5.58 8.02 1.37
N ASN A 125 6.70 8.67 1.06
CA ASN A 125 7.72 9.11 2.01
C ASN A 125 8.20 10.53 1.65
N ALA A 126 8.87 11.19 2.57
CA ALA A 126 9.39 12.55 2.36
C ALA A 126 10.89 12.58 1.98
N GLY A 127 11.48 11.46 1.58
CA GLY A 127 12.92 11.34 1.32
C GLY A 127 13.78 11.44 2.58
N VAL A 128 15.10 11.64 2.37
CA VAL A 128 16.11 11.64 3.43
C VAL A 128 16.91 12.93 3.39
N GLU A 129 16.99 13.63 4.52
CA GLU A 129 17.73 14.88 4.62
C GLU A 129 19.21 14.69 4.25
N GLY A 130 19.72 15.61 3.43
CA GLY A 130 21.11 15.59 2.97
C GLY A 130 21.40 14.55 1.89
N LYS A 131 20.40 13.76 1.49
CA LYS A 131 20.57 12.67 0.53
C LYS A 131 19.67 12.78 -0.71
N GLY A 132 18.38 13.01 -0.56
CA GLY A 132 17.50 13.12 -1.73
C GLY A 132 16.00 13.13 -1.42
N GLY A 133 15.22 13.25 -2.49
CA GLY A 133 13.76 13.26 -2.50
C GLY A 133 13.16 14.56 -1.97
N LEU A 134 11.91 14.47 -1.49
CA LEU A 134 11.14 15.64 -1.03
C LEU A 134 11.79 16.39 0.14
N ALA A 135 12.81 15.80 0.80
CA ALA A 135 13.61 16.46 1.82
C ALA A 135 14.24 17.77 1.30
N HIS A 136 14.51 17.88 0.00
CA HIS A 136 14.96 19.12 -0.62
C HIS A 136 13.92 20.24 -0.54
N LEU A 137 12.64 19.90 -0.69
CA LEU A 137 11.53 20.85 -0.75
C LEU A 137 10.96 21.19 0.64
N THR A 138 11.02 20.25 1.59
CA THR A 138 10.69 20.52 2.99
C THR A 138 11.77 21.39 3.65
N LYS A 139 13.04 21.18 3.32
CA LYS A 139 14.16 22.01 3.81
C LYS A 139 14.13 23.44 3.27
N SER A 140 13.72 23.63 2.01
CA SER A 140 13.59 24.96 1.40
C SER A 140 12.33 25.71 1.83
N GLY A 141 11.40 25.06 2.53
CA GLY A 141 10.13 25.66 2.99
C GLY A 141 9.08 25.80 1.89
N GLN A 142 9.24 25.10 0.76
CA GLN A 142 8.29 25.19 -0.36
C GLN A 142 7.03 24.32 -0.14
N ILE A 143 7.12 23.29 0.70
CA ILE A 143 6.00 22.42 1.07
C ILE A 143 5.38 22.91 2.38
N SER A 144 4.06 23.16 2.37
CA SER A 144 3.28 23.47 3.57
C SER A 144 2.49 22.27 4.11
N LYS A 145 2.16 21.30 3.25
CA LYS A 145 1.43 20.08 3.63
C LYS A 145 2.02 18.83 2.98
N LEU A 146 2.13 17.76 3.77
CA LEU A 146 2.45 16.41 3.29
C LEU A 146 1.27 15.48 3.52
N ILE A 147 0.97 14.64 2.53
CA ILE A 147 0.12 13.46 2.68
C ILE A 147 1.02 12.24 2.44
N ILE A 148 1.35 11.53 3.51
CA ILE A 148 2.36 10.45 3.51
C ILE A 148 1.90 9.24 4.32
N SER A 149 2.46 8.07 4.05
CA SER A 149 2.21 6.88 4.88
C SER A 149 3.23 6.74 6.00
N PHE A 150 4.46 7.17 5.74
CA PHE A 150 5.58 6.95 6.64
C PHE A 150 6.63 8.05 6.52
N LEU A 151 6.87 8.73 7.65
CA LEU A 151 7.87 9.79 7.83
C LEU A 151 9.29 9.24 7.98
N GLY A 152 9.43 8.03 8.52
CA GLY A 152 10.72 7.38 8.71
C GLY A 152 11.56 7.99 9.83
N SER A 153 12.88 8.06 9.61
CA SER A 153 13.85 8.59 10.58
C SER A 153 14.22 10.06 10.33
N ASN A 154 13.41 10.79 9.56
CA ASN A 154 13.66 12.19 9.22
C ASN A 154 13.33 13.11 10.42
N LYS A 155 14.29 13.25 11.34
CA LYS A 155 14.14 14.06 12.56
C LYS A 155 13.89 15.55 12.28
N VAL A 156 14.41 16.07 11.17
CA VAL A 156 14.16 17.47 10.80
C VAL A 156 12.73 17.67 10.36
N LEU A 157 12.18 16.74 9.57
CA LEU A 157 10.77 16.77 9.22
C LEU A 157 9.86 16.59 10.44
N GLU A 158 10.20 15.66 11.34
CA GLU A 158 9.48 15.49 12.62
C GLU A 158 9.48 16.79 13.42
N LYS A 159 10.63 17.48 13.53
CA LYS A 159 10.73 18.78 14.19
C LYS A 159 9.90 19.87 13.50
N GLN A 160 9.92 19.93 12.17
CA GLN A 160 9.10 20.89 11.41
C GLN A 160 7.61 20.66 11.68
N TYR A 161 7.19 19.40 11.74
CA TYR A 161 5.81 19.03 12.03
C TYR A 161 5.38 19.41 13.45
N LEU A 162 6.16 19.03 14.47
CA LEU A 162 5.86 19.32 15.87
C LEU A 162 5.94 20.82 16.22
N SER A 163 6.64 21.62 15.41
CA SER A 163 6.72 23.09 15.56
C SER A 163 5.71 23.85 14.69
N GLY A 164 4.77 23.15 14.06
CA GLY A 164 3.71 23.77 13.26
C GLY A 164 4.15 24.36 11.92
N LYS A 165 5.40 24.11 11.48
CA LYS A 165 5.91 24.62 10.20
C LYS A 165 5.36 23.87 8.99
N ILE A 166 4.95 22.62 9.19
CA ILE A 166 4.40 21.78 8.13
C ILE A 166 3.22 20.96 8.67
N THR A 167 2.17 20.84 7.87
CA THR A 167 1.04 19.96 8.15
C THR A 167 1.34 18.56 7.63
N ILE A 168 1.06 17.51 8.42
CA ILE A 168 1.22 16.12 7.97
C ILE A 168 -0.09 15.36 8.14
N GLU A 169 -0.67 14.93 7.02
CA GLU A 169 -1.76 13.97 6.99
C GLU A 169 -1.18 12.57 6.81
N LEU A 170 -1.31 11.72 7.83
CA LEU A 170 -0.94 10.32 7.73
C LEU A 170 -2.05 9.53 7.02
N CYS A 171 -1.67 8.77 5.99
CA CYS A 171 -2.56 7.91 5.22
C CYS A 171 -1.96 6.51 5.08
N PRO A 172 -2.66 5.43 5.45
CA PRO A 172 -2.16 4.06 5.25
C PRO A 172 -1.68 3.85 3.82
N GLN A 173 -0.56 3.17 3.64
CA GLN A 173 0.11 3.12 2.33
C GLN A 173 -0.77 2.51 1.23
N GLY A 174 -1.52 1.45 1.53
CA GLY A 174 -2.43 0.87 0.57
C GLY A 174 -3.62 1.77 0.27
N THR A 175 -4.17 2.44 1.29
CA THR A 175 -5.20 3.46 1.10
C THR A 175 -4.69 4.62 0.24
N LEU A 176 -3.47 5.11 0.48
CA LEU A 176 -2.85 6.16 -0.31
C LEU A 176 -2.75 5.75 -1.79
N ALA A 177 -2.24 4.54 -2.06
CA ALA A 177 -2.14 4.01 -3.41
C ALA A 177 -3.52 3.89 -4.09
N GLU A 178 -4.52 3.39 -3.37
CA GLU A 178 -5.86 3.18 -3.91
C GLU A 178 -6.61 4.51 -4.14
N ARG A 179 -6.46 5.51 -3.26
CA ARG A 179 -7.03 6.85 -3.44
C ARG A 179 -6.49 7.51 -4.71
N ILE A 180 -5.19 7.36 -4.97
CA ILE A 180 -4.53 7.86 -6.18
C ILE A 180 -5.04 7.09 -7.41
N ARG A 181 -5.06 5.75 -7.37
CA ARG A 181 -5.61 4.92 -8.46
C ARG A 181 -7.06 5.30 -8.77
N ALA A 182 -7.90 5.47 -7.74
CA ALA A 182 -9.31 5.81 -7.87
C ALA A 182 -9.49 7.16 -8.59
N ALA A 183 -8.69 8.17 -8.23
CA ALA A 183 -8.67 9.46 -8.92
C ALA A 183 -8.39 9.30 -10.42
N GLY A 184 -7.32 8.57 -10.78
CA GLY A 184 -6.96 8.33 -12.17
C GLY A 184 -7.93 7.44 -12.96
N ALA A 185 -8.82 6.73 -12.26
CA ALA A 185 -9.86 5.88 -12.84
C ALA A 185 -11.25 6.54 -12.88
N GLY A 186 -11.39 7.78 -12.39
CA GLY A 186 -12.69 8.45 -12.31
C GLY A 186 -13.62 7.85 -11.24
N ILE A 187 -13.07 7.22 -10.20
CA ILE A 187 -13.80 6.65 -9.07
C ILE A 187 -13.71 7.64 -7.90
N PRO A 188 -14.79 8.32 -7.49
CA PRO A 188 -14.72 9.40 -6.50
C PRO A 188 -14.47 8.89 -5.07
N ALA A 189 -14.90 7.67 -4.75
CA ALA A 189 -14.70 7.04 -3.45
C ALA A 189 -14.79 5.51 -3.54
N PHE A 190 -14.20 4.82 -2.57
CA PHE A 190 -14.24 3.37 -2.41
C PHE A 190 -14.24 2.99 -0.92
N TYR A 191 -14.57 1.74 -0.60
CA TYR A 191 -14.53 1.22 0.77
C TYR A 191 -13.33 0.28 0.97
N THR A 192 -12.69 0.36 2.15
CA THR A 192 -11.55 -0.48 2.53
C THR A 192 -11.65 -0.92 4.00
N PRO A 193 -11.20 -2.13 4.37
CA PRO A 193 -11.18 -2.57 5.77
C PRO A 193 -9.96 -2.01 6.53
N THR A 194 -8.97 -1.46 5.81
CA THR A 194 -7.77 -0.84 6.38
C THR A 194 -8.15 0.24 7.38
N ALA A 195 -7.54 0.21 8.57
CA ALA A 195 -7.68 1.23 9.62
C ALA A 195 -9.07 1.37 10.26
N VAL A 196 -9.97 0.41 10.06
CA VAL A 196 -11.25 0.34 10.80
C VAL A 196 -10.99 0.19 12.31
N ASN A 197 -11.78 0.90 13.11
CA ASN A 197 -11.71 1.02 14.57
C ASN A 197 -10.36 1.58 15.08
N THR A 198 -9.74 2.49 14.32
CA THR A 198 -8.49 3.18 14.71
C THR A 198 -8.71 4.69 14.88
N LEU A 199 -7.67 5.42 15.31
CA LEU A 199 -7.70 6.88 15.34
C LEU A 199 -7.85 7.50 13.93
N LEU A 200 -7.46 6.80 12.86
CA LEU A 200 -7.65 7.28 11.50
C LEU A 200 -9.14 7.35 11.16
N GLU A 201 -9.89 6.28 11.45
CA GLU A 201 -11.36 6.25 11.25
C GLU A 201 -12.03 7.40 12.00
N ALA A 202 -11.64 7.62 13.26
CA ALA A 202 -12.20 8.68 14.09
C ALA A 202 -11.75 10.10 13.68
N GLY A 203 -10.81 10.24 12.74
CA GLY A 203 -10.20 11.53 12.39
C GLY A 203 -9.38 12.13 13.53
N LYS A 204 -8.88 11.33 14.46
CA LYS A 204 -8.23 11.80 15.71
C LYS A 204 -6.71 11.78 15.66
N ILE A 205 -6.11 11.46 14.53
CA ILE A 205 -4.66 11.63 14.33
C ILE A 205 -4.39 13.14 14.20
N PRO A 206 -3.52 13.74 15.05
CA PRO A 206 -3.08 15.12 14.87
C PRO A 206 -2.49 15.30 13.47
N ALA A 207 -2.85 16.40 12.82
CA ALA A 207 -2.34 16.74 11.48
C ALA A 207 -1.58 18.07 11.48
N GLN A 208 -1.87 18.94 12.44
CA GLN A 208 -1.29 20.27 12.53
C GLN A 208 -1.03 20.68 13.99
N PHE A 209 0.13 21.29 14.21
CA PHE A 209 0.55 21.88 15.46
C PHE A 209 0.73 23.39 15.33
N ASP A 210 0.68 24.12 16.45
CA ASP A 210 1.17 25.50 16.53
C ASP A 210 2.66 25.57 16.89
N GLY A 211 3.19 26.79 17.05
CA GLY A 211 4.60 27.00 17.43
C GLY A 211 4.94 26.60 18.86
N ASP A 212 3.95 26.43 19.72
CA ASP A 212 4.08 26.03 21.12
C ASP A 212 3.97 24.51 21.30
N GLY A 213 3.66 23.77 20.23
CA GLY A 213 3.53 22.32 20.21
C GLY A 213 2.13 21.82 20.59
N ASN A 214 1.11 22.68 20.59
CA ASN A 214 -0.28 22.27 20.78
C ASN A 214 -0.89 21.79 19.48
N VAL A 215 -1.76 20.78 19.54
CA VAL A 215 -2.52 20.30 18.38
C VAL A 215 -3.61 21.31 18.04
N ILE A 216 -3.57 21.87 16.83
CA ILE A 216 -4.56 22.83 16.34
C ILE A 216 -5.39 22.30 15.17
N GLY A 217 -5.03 21.14 14.62
CA GLY A 217 -5.74 20.51 13.52
C GLY A 217 -5.64 18.99 13.55
N TYR A 218 -6.75 18.34 13.20
CA TYR A 218 -6.90 16.89 13.15
C TYR A 218 -7.31 16.44 11.74
N GLY A 219 -7.23 15.14 11.49
CA GLY A 219 -7.78 14.53 10.28
C GLY A 219 -9.31 14.56 10.22
N THR A 220 -9.85 14.16 9.07
CA THR A 220 -11.31 14.04 8.87
C THR A 220 -11.78 12.66 9.35
N PRO A 221 -12.86 12.56 10.16
CA PRO A 221 -13.51 11.28 10.42
C PRO A 221 -13.96 10.60 9.12
N ARG A 222 -13.86 9.27 9.05
CA ARG A 222 -14.26 8.48 7.89
C ARG A 222 -15.69 7.99 8.06
N GLU A 223 -16.47 8.06 6.98
CA GLU A 223 -17.73 7.33 6.90
C GLU A 223 -17.44 5.83 6.94
N THR A 224 -18.31 5.05 7.59
CA THR A 224 -18.19 3.60 7.64
C THR A 224 -19.49 2.93 7.22
N ARG A 225 -19.35 1.72 6.66
CA ARG A 225 -20.47 0.90 6.23
C ARG A 225 -20.13 -0.58 6.40
N GLU A 226 -21.15 -1.37 6.68
CA GLU A 226 -21.02 -2.81 6.76
C GLU A 226 -21.36 -3.49 5.43
N PHE A 227 -20.51 -4.45 5.05
CA PHE A 227 -20.70 -5.33 3.90
C PHE A 227 -20.36 -6.76 4.34
N GLY A 228 -21.29 -7.71 4.13
CA GLY A 228 -21.05 -9.11 4.49
C GLY A 228 -20.73 -9.35 5.97
N GLY A 229 -21.33 -8.56 6.88
CA GLY A 229 -21.09 -8.66 8.33
C GLY A 229 -19.79 -8.03 8.81
N ARG A 230 -19.06 -7.32 7.94
CA ARG A 230 -17.80 -6.67 8.26
C ARG A 230 -17.86 -5.18 7.98
N LYS A 231 -17.29 -4.38 8.88
CA LYS A 231 -17.20 -2.92 8.77
C LYS A 231 -16.04 -2.50 7.86
N PHE A 232 -16.28 -1.51 7.00
CA PHE A 232 -15.32 -0.88 6.10
C PHE A 232 -15.42 0.64 6.23
N LEU A 233 -14.32 1.35 5.97
CA LEU A 233 -14.30 2.81 5.90
C LEU A 233 -14.29 3.29 4.45
N MET A 234 -14.96 4.41 4.18
CA MET A 234 -14.96 5.07 2.89
C MET A 234 -13.76 6.01 2.78
N GLU A 235 -13.02 5.92 1.68
CA GLU A 235 -11.94 6.82 1.32
C GLU A 235 -12.24 7.49 -0.01
N THR A 236 -11.85 8.76 -0.14
CA THR A 236 -12.08 9.56 -1.33
C THR A 236 -10.85 9.59 -2.22
N ALA A 237 -11.09 9.72 -3.52
CA ALA A 237 -10.06 9.91 -4.53
C ALA A 237 -9.07 11.03 -4.14
N LEU A 238 -7.79 10.82 -4.44
CA LEU A 238 -6.73 11.80 -4.20
C LEU A 238 -6.06 12.17 -5.53
N GLU A 239 -6.51 13.27 -6.10
CA GLU A 239 -5.99 13.86 -7.34
C GLU A 239 -4.85 14.85 -7.06
N GLY A 240 -4.02 15.12 -8.08
CA GLY A 240 -2.99 16.16 -8.04
C GLY A 240 -3.10 17.14 -9.19
N ASP A 241 -2.51 18.32 -9.02
CA ASP A 241 -2.29 19.24 -10.13
C ASP A 241 -1.16 18.76 -11.03
N VAL A 242 -0.11 18.24 -10.42
CA VAL A 242 1.11 17.78 -11.11
C VAL A 242 1.54 16.44 -10.55
N ALA A 243 1.93 15.50 -11.40
CA ALA A 243 2.66 14.30 -11.03
C ALA A 243 4.09 14.38 -11.56
N ILE A 244 5.06 14.06 -10.71
CA ILE A 244 6.47 13.89 -11.08
C ILE A 244 6.89 12.45 -10.83
N LEU A 245 7.51 11.81 -11.83
CA LEU A 245 7.99 10.44 -11.71
C LEU A 245 9.27 10.20 -12.52
N ARG A 246 9.99 9.14 -12.12
CA ARG A 246 11.17 8.64 -12.81
C ARG A 246 10.86 7.34 -13.54
N ALA A 247 11.25 7.26 -14.81
CA ALA A 247 11.15 6.05 -15.61
C ALA A 247 12.54 5.53 -16.02
N TRP A 248 12.68 4.21 -16.14
CA TRP A 248 13.90 3.61 -16.69
C TRP A 248 14.00 3.91 -18.18
N LYS A 249 12.91 3.72 -18.91
CA LYS A 249 12.80 4.10 -20.33
C LYS A 249 11.51 4.85 -20.60
N VAL A 250 11.57 5.78 -21.52
CA VAL A 250 10.38 6.42 -22.11
C VAL A 250 10.59 6.58 -23.61
N ASP A 251 9.57 6.29 -24.40
CA ASP A 251 9.60 6.63 -25.83
C ASP A 251 9.10 8.06 -26.09
N GLU A 252 9.36 8.60 -27.27
CA GLU A 252 8.95 9.98 -27.65
C GLU A 252 7.42 10.17 -27.63
N ALA A 253 6.64 9.09 -27.74
CA ALA A 253 5.18 9.12 -27.59
C ALA A 253 4.72 9.17 -26.10
N GLY A 254 5.64 8.94 -25.16
CA GLY A 254 5.43 8.98 -23.72
C GLY A 254 5.17 7.62 -23.08
N ASN A 255 5.29 6.50 -23.80
CA ASN A 255 5.14 5.19 -23.20
C ASN A 255 6.32 4.93 -22.25
N CYS A 256 6.05 4.58 -20.99
CA CYS A 256 7.09 4.34 -20.00
C CYS A 256 7.26 2.87 -19.67
N GLN A 257 8.52 2.50 -19.44
CA GLN A 257 8.94 1.28 -18.78
C GLN A 257 9.66 1.63 -17.47
N PHE A 258 9.26 0.96 -16.40
CA PHE A 258 9.86 1.08 -15.06
C PHE A 258 10.68 -0.17 -14.77
N ARG A 259 11.67 -0.05 -13.89
CA ARG A 259 12.57 -1.15 -13.55
C ARG A 259 12.36 -1.59 -12.10
N TYR A 260 12.12 -2.89 -11.92
CA TYR A 260 11.98 -3.52 -10.61
C TYR A 260 11.01 -2.80 -9.66
N THR A 261 11.49 -2.39 -8.47
CA THR A 261 10.67 -1.78 -7.41
C THR A 261 10.43 -0.28 -7.60
N THR A 262 10.97 0.33 -8.67
CA THR A 262 10.65 1.72 -9.03
C THR A 262 9.22 1.90 -9.55
N LYS A 263 8.55 0.80 -9.96
CA LYS A 263 7.13 0.81 -10.37
C LYS A 263 6.24 1.48 -9.33
N ALA A 264 6.40 1.06 -8.06
CA ALA A 264 5.76 1.57 -6.85
C ALA A 264 4.59 2.55 -7.10
N PHE A 265 4.79 3.84 -6.84
CA PHE A 265 3.76 4.87 -7.04
C PHE A 265 3.77 5.50 -8.45
N GLY A 266 4.79 5.22 -9.27
CA GLY A 266 5.00 5.90 -10.55
C GLY A 266 3.84 5.74 -11.52
N MET A 267 3.37 4.51 -11.70
CA MET A 267 2.28 4.21 -12.64
C MET A 267 0.94 4.81 -12.21
N ILE A 268 0.65 4.83 -10.90
CA ILE A 268 -0.66 5.29 -10.39
C ILE A 268 -0.71 6.80 -10.25
N MET A 269 0.38 7.46 -9.87
CA MET A 269 0.42 8.93 -9.75
C MET A 269 0.31 9.62 -11.11
N ALA A 270 0.95 9.07 -12.15
CA ALA A 270 0.83 9.58 -13.51
C ALA A 270 -0.62 9.67 -14.02
N LYS A 271 -1.48 8.77 -13.55
CA LYS A 271 -2.89 8.69 -13.96
C LYS A 271 -3.78 9.66 -13.20
N ALA A 272 -3.32 10.13 -12.03
CA ALA A 272 -4.12 10.87 -11.04
C ALA A 272 -3.84 12.38 -11.02
N ALA A 273 -3.05 12.88 -11.96
CA ALA A 273 -2.72 14.29 -12.05
C ALA A 273 -3.20 14.92 -13.36
N ARG A 274 -3.42 16.23 -13.30
CA ARG A 274 -3.77 17.03 -14.47
C ARG A 274 -2.59 17.24 -15.44
N LEU A 275 -1.38 17.25 -14.90
CA LEU A 275 -0.13 17.36 -15.64
C LEU A 275 0.86 16.31 -15.14
N THR A 276 1.38 15.47 -16.03
CA THR A 276 2.38 14.45 -15.68
C THR A 276 3.71 14.74 -16.37
N ILE A 277 4.76 14.86 -15.54
CA ILE A 277 6.13 15.11 -15.96
C ILE A 277 6.99 13.91 -15.60
N VAL A 278 7.64 13.33 -16.60
CA VAL A 278 8.51 12.16 -16.47
C VAL A 278 9.95 12.59 -16.70
N GLU A 279 10.83 12.31 -15.74
CA GLU A 279 12.25 12.20 -16.02
C GLU A 279 12.58 10.76 -16.41
N ALA A 280 13.45 10.57 -17.40
CA ALA A 280 13.81 9.24 -17.86
C ALA A 280 15.31 9.07 -18.03
N GLU A 281 15.80 7.91 -17.60
CA GLU A 281 17.20 7.52 -17.77
C GLU A 281 17.54 7.25 -19.24
N ASN A 282 16.58 6.69 -19.98
CA ASN A 282 16.73 6.38 -21.39
C ASN A 282 15.51 6.89 -22.16
N ILE A 283 15.71 7.93 -22.97
CA ILE A 283 14.71 8.39 -23.92
C ILE A 283 14.98 7.69 -25.25
N VAL A 284 13.99 6.96 -25.77
CA VAL A 284 14.15 6.11 -26.96
C VAL A 284 13.17 6.51 -28.08
N PRO A 285 13.47 6.21 -29.36
CA PRO A 285 12.54 6.48 -30.46
C PRO A 285 11.21 5.72 -30.30
N THR A 286 10.10 6.32 -30.74
CA THR A 286 8.79 5.65 -30.79
C THR A 286 8.87 4.30 -31.51
N GLY A 287 8.30 3.26 -30.93
CA GLY A 287 8.36 1.89 -31.46
C GLY A 287 9.52 1.04 -30.93
N SER A 288 10.42 1.63 -30.14
CA SER A 288 11.54 0.91 -29.49
C SER A 288 11.10 0.05 -28.29
N LEU A 289 9.94 0.38 -27.68
CA LEU A 289 9.34 -0.40 -26.60
C LEU A 289 8.35 -1.40 -27.18
N HIS A 290 8.48 -2.67 -26.83
CA HIS A 290 7.47 -3.68 -27.17
C HIS A 290 6.13 -3.33 -26.49
N PRO A 291 4.98 -3.36 -27.19
CA PRO A 291 3.69 -2.96 -26.61
C PRO A 291 3.34 -3.68 -25.30
N ASP A 292 3.57 -5.00 -25.23
CA ASP A 292 3.32 -5.80 -24.00
C ASP A 292 4.29 -5.51 -22.85
N GLN A 293 5.32 -4.71 -23.08
CA GLN A 293 6.29 -4.29 -22.07
C GLN A 293 6.10 -2.83 -21.63
N VAL A 294 5.10 -2.13 -22.20
CA VAL A 294 4.72 -0.78 -21.76
C VAL A 294 3.96 -0.89 -20.44
N HIS A 295 4.51 -0.29 -19.39
CA HIS A 295 3.87 -0.27 -18.07
C HIS A 295 2.88 0.89 -17.95
N LEU A 296 3.26 2.08 -18.45
CA LEU A 296 2.42 3.27 -18.45
C LEU A 296 2.27 3.77 -19.90
N PRO A 297 1.07 3.68 -20.50
CA PRO A 297 0.82 4.21 -21.83
C PRO A 297 1.00 5.72 -21.88
N GLY A 298 1.54 6.23 -23.00
CA GLY A 298 1.88 7.64 -23.15
C GLY A 298 0.70 8.61 -23.09
N ILE A 299 -0.54 8.14 -23.12
CA ILE A 299 -1.72 8.98 -22.89
C ILE A 299 -1.70 9.67 -21.51
N PHE A 300 -1.01 9.09 -20.53
CA PHE A 300 -0.89 9.63 -19.17
C PHE A 300 0.35 10.52 -18.97
N VAL A 301 1.13 10.78 -20.02
CA VAL A 301 2.38 11.53 -19.95
C VAL A 301 2.27 12.77 -20.82
N ASP A 302 2.53 13.93 -20.21
CA ASP A 302 2.48 15.23 -20.89
C ASP A 302 3.87 15.75 -21.23
N ARG A 303 4.84 15.56 -20.33
CA ARG A 303 6.20 16.10 -20.47
C ARG A 303 7.26 15.05 -20.16
N ILE A 304 8.34 15.08 -20.94
CA ILE A 304 9.48 14.18 -20.83
C ILE A 304 10.74 15.03 -20.72
N VAL A 305 11.62 14.70 -19.77
CA VAL A 305 12.97 15.27 -19.65
C VAL A 305 14.01 14.18 -19.40
N PRO A 306 15.28 14.37 -19.79
CA PRO A 306 16.35 13.46 -19.41
C PRO A 306 16.59 13.52 -17.90
N ALA A 307 16.76 12.35 -17.28
CA ALA A 307 17.28 12.26 -15.92
C ALA A 307 18.77 12.66 -15.92
N THR A 308 19.13 13.63 -15.10
CA THR A 308 20.50 14.14 -14.95
C THR A 308 21.13 13.79 -13.60
N VAL A 309 20.34 13.23 -12.69
CA VAL A 309 20.79 12.78 -11.37
C VAL A 309 20.59 11.27 -11.27
N GLU A 310 21.62 10.60 -10.74
CA GLU A 310 21.62 9.15 -10.51
C GLU A 310 20.79 8.76 -9.29
N SER A 311 20.14 7.60 -9.38
CA SER A 311 19.37 7.00 -8.28
C SER A 311 20.24 6.78 -7.04
N GLN A 312 19.70 7.09 -5.87
CA GLN A 312 20.42 7.01 -4.60
C GLN A 312 19.95 5.79 -3.79
N ILE A 313 20.89 5.02 -3.24
CA ILE A 313 20.58 3.90 -2.33
C ILE A 313 20.39 4.45 -0.93
N GLU A 314 19.20 4.31 -0.34
CA GLU A 314 18.92 4.78 1.03
C GLU A 314 19.70 4.00 2.08
N ILE A 315 19.48 2.67 2.17
CA ILE A 315 20.17 1.77 3.11
C ILE A 315 20.87 0.69 2.31
N ARG A 316 22.20 0.80 2.22
CA ARG A 316 23.03 -0.22 1.59
C ARG A 316 23.22 -1.38 2.56
N LYS A 317 22.80 -2.57 2.14
CA LYS A 317 22.97 -3.81 2.91
C LYS A 317 23.37 -4.93 1.98
N VAL A 318 24.49 -5.57 2.30
CA VAL A 318 25.08 -6.64 1.49
C VAL A 318 25.17 -7.92 2.29
N ARG A 319 25.05 -9.07 1.62
CA ARG A 319 25.38 -10.38 2.20
C ARG A 319 26.85 -10.67 1.95
N ASN A 320 27.55 -11.21 2.94
CA ASN A 320 28.85 -11.82 2.72
C ASN A 320 28.64 -13.31 2.36
N PRO A 321 28.90 -13.74 1.12
CA PRO A 321 28.68 -15.12 0.69
C PRO A 321 29.60 -16.14 1.38
N HIS A 322 30.65 -15.66 2.06
CA HIS A 322 31.62 -16.49 2.78
C HIS A 322 31.49 -16.44 4.31
N GLU A 323 30.52 -15.68 4.85
CA GLU A 323 30.18 -15.79 6.27
C GLU A 323 29.28 -17.01 6.50
N ASP A 324 29.86 -18.08 7.01
CA ASP A 324 29.09 -19.06 7.76
C ASP A 324 28.44 -18.36 8.96
N LEU A 325 27.20 -18.76 9.31
CA LEU A 325 26.45 -18.28 10.48
C LEU A 325 27.10 -18.69 11.83
N THR A 326 28.42 -18.79 11.91
CA THR A 326 29.17 -19.25 13.07
C THR A 326 29.70 -18.11 13.93
N THR A 327 29.02 -17.95 15.06
CA THR A 327 29.60 -17.80 16.41
C THR A 327 30.49 -16.59 16.69
N SER A 328 29.88 -15.42 16.83
CA SER A 328 30.10 -14.66 18.08
C SER A 328 29.13 -15.23 19.11
N GLU A 329 29.52 -15.37 20.38
CA GLU A 329 28.54 -15.71 21.43
C GLU A 329 27.41 -14.67 21.36
N PRO A 330 26.18 -15.07 20.99
CA PRO A 330 25.12 -14.11 20.85
C PRO A 330 24.89 -13.53 22.24
N ASN A 331 25.07 -12.21 22.38
CA ASN A 331 24.63 -11.54 23.59
C ASN A 331 23.15 -11.89 23.85
N GLU A 332 22.73 -11.82 25.11
CA GLU A 332 21.42 -12.33 25.52
C GLU A 332 20.26 -11.76 24.67
N ALA A 333 20.36 -10.49 24.25
CA ALA A 333 19.39 -9.85 23.37
C ALA A 333 19.34 -10.50 21.97
N ALA A 334 20.50 -10.80 21.36
CA ALA A 334 20.57 -11.50 20.09
C ALA A 334 20.01 -12.94 20.21
N ALA A 335 20.28 -13.62 21.33
CA ALA A 335 19.72 -14.94 21.60
C ALA A 335 18.19 -14.91 21.69
N ARG A 336 17.61 -13.93 22.41
CA ARG A 336 16.15 -13.72 22.47
C ARG A 336 15.55 -13.46 21.10
N ARG A 337 16.13 -12.53 20.32
CA ARG A 337 15.65 -12.22 18.96
C ARG A 337 15.73 -13.42 18.01
N ASN A 338 16.81 -14.20 18.09
CA ASN A 338 16.98 -15.41 17.30
C ASN A 338 15.95 -16.49 17.68
N ARG A 339 15.63 -16.65 18.98
CA ARG A 339 14.57 -17.55 19.44
C ARG A 339 13.23 -17.19 18.82
N ILE A 340 12.84 -15.92 18.90
CA ILE A 340 11.58 -15.43 18.30
C ILE A 340 11.58 -15.69 16.79
N ALA A 341 12.66 -15.33 16.08
CA ALA A 341 12.75 -15.51 14.63
C ALA A 341 12.71 -16.99 14.20
N ARG A 342 13.39 -17.89 14.93
CA ARG A 342 13.32 -19.34 14.68
C ARG A 342 11.91 -19.89 14.85
N ARG A 343 11.20 -19.48 15.92
CA ARG A 343 9.82 -19.91 16.12
C ARG A 343 8.88 -19.30 15.08
N ALA A 344 9.04 -18.03 14.74
CA ALA A 344 8.25 -17.37 13.69
C ALA A 344 8.45 -18.03 12.32
N ALA A 345 9.62 -18.58 12.03
CA ALA A 345 9.88 -19.32 10.78
C ALA A 345 9.00 -20.56 10.62
N LYS A 346 8.51 -21.15 11.72
CA LYS A 346 7.56 -22.29 11.67
C LYS A 346 6.17 -21.90 11.14
N GLU A 347 5.84 -20.62 11.13
CA GLU A 347 4.61 -20.10 10.51
C GLU A 347 4.72 -20.02 8.97
N LEU A 348 5.94 -20.08 8.44
CA LEU A 348 6.23 -19.97 7.01
C LEU A 348 6.23 -21.37 6.37
N LYS A 349 5.06 -21.81 5.90
CA LYS A 349 4.89 -23.16 5.34
C LYS A 349 5.24 -23.22 3.85
N HIS A 350 5.57 -24.41 3.36
CA HIS A 350 5.91 -24.61 1.95
C HIS A 350 4.77 -24.14 1.03
N GLY A 351 5.11 -23.34 0.02
CA GLY A 351 4.18 -22.76 -0.95
C GLY A 351 3.51 -21.45 -0.50
N TYR A 352 3.68 -21.02 0.75
CA TYR A 352 3.00 -19.83 1.26
C TYR A 352 3.53 -18.54 0.63
N TYR A 353 2.61 -17.61 0.39
CA TYR A 353 2.86 -16.19 0.14
C TYR A 353 2.91 -15.45 1.47
N VAL A 354 4.03 -14.79 1.76
CA VAL A 354 4.29 -14.22 3.08
C VAL A 354 4.73 -12.77 2.98
N ASN A 355 4.26 -11.92 3.89
CA ASN A 355 4.77 -10.57 4.07
C ASN A 355 5.41 -10.46 5.47
N LEU A 356 6.65 -9.96 5.50
CA LEU A 356 7.45 -9.89 6.73
C LEU A 356 7.82 -8.45 7.03
N GLY A 357 7.39 -7.96 8.18
CA GLY A 357 7.82 -6.67 8.70
C GLY A 357 9.33 -6.60 8.96
N VAL A 358 9.87 -5.37 8.98
CA VAL A 358 11.29 -5.14 9.23
C VAL A 358 11.70 -5.63 10.63
N GLY A 359 12.90 -6.20 10.75
CA GLY A 359 13.48 -6.65 12.01
C GLY A 359 13.31 -8.16 12.23
N ILE A 360 12.79 -8.55 13.40
CA ILE A 360 12.58 -9.97 13.75
C ILE A 360 11.76 -10.74 12.70
N PRO A 361 10.68 -10.19 12.12
CA PRO A 361 9.92 -10.92 11.11
C PRO A 361 10.74 -11.24 9.86
N THR A 362 11.49 -10.27 9.32
CA THR A 362 12.38 -10.53 8.17
C THR A 362 13.49 -11.54 8.51
N MET A 363 13.99 -11.56 9.76
CA MET A 363 14.97 -12.57 10.21
C MET A 363 14.40 -14.00 10.17
N ALA A 364 13.09 -14.18 10.32
CA ALA A 364 12.46 -15.50 10.27
C ALA A 364 12.68 -16.21 8.93
N ALA A 365 12.78 -15.46 7.82
CA ALA A 365 13.07 -16.03 6.50
C ALA A 365 14.40 -16.80 6.46
N GLY A 366 15.41 -16.36 7.24
CA GLY A 366 16.71 -17.03 7.32
C GLY A 366 16.70 -18.34 8.13
N PHE A 367 15.63 -18.61 8.88
CA PHE A 367 15.46 -19.83 9.68
C PHE A 367 14.47 -20.83 9.06
N VAL A 368 13.93 -20.53 7.88
CA VAL A 368 13.07 -21.45 7.14
C VAL A 368 13.86 -22.75 6.83
N PRO A 369 13.32 -23.94 7.17
CA PRO A 369 14.03 -25.20 6.94
C PRO A 369 14.41 -25.42 5.48
N LYS A 370 15.55 -26.09 5.26
CA LYS A 370 15.97 -26.50 3.91
C LYS A 370 14.86 -27.34 3.25
N GLY A 371 14.48 -26.99 2.02
CA GLY A 371 13.41 -27.65 1.27
C GLY A 371 12.03 -26.98 1.39
N THR A 372 11.85 -26.05 2.33
CA THR A 372 10.65 -25.21 2.40
C THR A 372 10.83 -24.01 1.49
N GLN A 373 9.91 -23.82 0.55
CA GLN A 373 9.91 -22.67 -0.36
C GLN A 373 8.75 -21.75 0.01
N VAL A 374 9.02 -20.45 0.12
CA VAL A 374 8.02 -19.42 0.40
C VAL A 374 8.22 -18.24 -0.54
N TRP A 375 7.12 -17.59 -0.91
CA TRP A 375 7.14 -16.40 -1.75
C TRP A 375 7.07 -15.15 -0.87
N LEU A 376 8.20 -14.46 -0.74
CA LEU A 376 8.28 -13.22 0.04
C LEU A 376 7.72 -12.07 -0.81
N GLN A 377 6.61 -11.52 -0.35
CA GLN A 377 5.99 -10.30 -0.87
C GLN A 377 6.59 -9.08 -0.14
N SER A 378 6.94 -8.05 -0.90
CA SER A 378 7.35 -6.74 -0.40
C SER A 378 6.34 -5.69 -0.87
N GLU A 379 5.84 -4.90 0.08
CA GLU A 379 4.71 -3.97 -0.13
C GLU A 379 5.00 -2.86 -1.15
N ASN A 380 6.27 -2.60 -1.47
CA ASN A 380 6.70 -1.65 -2.50
C ASN A 380 6.64 -2.18 -3.93
N GLY A 381 6.22 -3.42 -4.15
CA GLY A 381 5.92 -3.92 -5.50
C GLY A 381 6.79 -5.08 -5.97
N LEU A 382 7.12 -6.02 -5.08
CA LEU A 382 7.94 -7.20 -5.39
C LEU A 382 7.32 -8.47 -4.81
N LEU A 383 7.27 -9.55 -5.60
CA LEU A 383 6.95 -10.89 -5.13
C LEU A 383 8.09 -11.83 -5.52
N GLY A 384 8.57 -12.63 -4.58
CA GLY A 384 9.78 -13.45 -4.76
C GLY A 384 11.05 -12.68 -4.42
N MET A 385 11.00 -11.88 -3.35
CA MET A 385 12.17 -11.17 -2.82
C MET A 385 13.26 -12.16 -2.37
N GLY A 386 14.49 -11.94 -2.83
CA GLY A 386 15.66 -12.72 -2.46
C GLY A 386 16.40 -12.15 -1.24
N PRO A 387 17.57 -12.72 -0.90
CA PRO A 387 18.44 -12.18 0.16
C PRO A 387 19.02 -10.81 -0.23
N HIS A 388 19.70 -10.17 0.72
CA HIS A 388 20.53 -8.99 0.44
C HIS A 388 21.58 -9.30 -0.64
N PRO A 389 21.92 -8.35 -1.53
CA PRO A 389 22.84 -8.57 -2.64
C PRO A 389 24.29 -8.79 -2.21
N THR A 390 25.11 -9.41 -3.05
CA THR A 390 26.58 -9.22 -2.99
C THR A 390 26.94 -7.81 -3.47
N GLU A 391 28.22 -7.46 -3.44
CA GLU A 391 28.69 -6.14 -3.89
C GLU A 391 28.38 -5.87 -5.37
N GLU A 392 28.46 -6.90 -6.20
CA GLU A 392 28.23 -6.85 -7.64
C GLU A 392 26.74 -6.86 -8.01
N GLU A 393 25.88 -7.31 -7.10
CA GLU A 393 24.43 -7.41 -7.28
C GLU A 393 23.68 -6.15 -6.81
N ILE A 394 24.37 -5.14 -6.28
CA ILE A 394 23.74 -3.93 -5.75
C ILE A 394 23.02 -3.17 -6.88
N ASP A 395 21.75 -2.87 -6.65
CA ASP A 395 20.92 -2.08 -7.56
C ASP A 395 20.00 -1.14 -6.75
N ALA A 396 20.01 0.16 -7.05
CA ALA A 396 19.18 1.16 -6.37
C ALA A 396 17.68 1.01 -6.66
N ASP A 397 17.33 0.30 -7.74
CA ASP A 397 15.97 0.01 -8.15
C ASP A 397 15.39 -1.23 -7.44
N LEU A 398 16.19 -1.93 -6.63
CA LEU A 398 15.82 -3.14 -5.89
C LEU A 398 15.99 -2.96 -4.38
N VAL A 399 14.91 -2.50 -3.74
CA VAL A 399 14.85 -2.35 -2.28
C VAL A 399 13.66 -3.10 -1.69
N ASN A 400 13.75 -3.49 -0.42
CA ASN A 400 12.62 -4.02 0.34
C ASN A 400 11.79 -2.90 1.00
N ALA A 401 10.71 -3.28 1.68
CA ALA A 401 9.87 -2.37 2.48
C ALA A 401 10.67 -1.52 3.50
N GLY A 402 11.77 -2.07 4.02
CA GLY A 402 12.71 -1.39 4.93
C GLY A 402 13.72 -0.47 4.27
N LYS A 403 13.65 -0.27 2.94
CA LYS A 403 14.58 0.55 2.13
C LYS A 403 16.00 -0.03 2.03
N GLU A 404 16.17 -1.30 2.39
CA GLU A 404 17.43 -2.02 2.27
C GLU A 404 17.56 -2.63 0.87
N THR A 405 18.77 -2.63 0.31
CA THR A 405 19.06 -3.33 -0.94
C THR A 405 18.79 -4.83 -0.85
N VAL A 406 18.14 -5.39 -1.87
CA VAL A 406 17.76 -6.81 -1.97
C VAL A 406 17.96 -7.34 -3.39
N THR A 407 17.87 -8.66 -3.55
CA THR A 407 17.84 -9.35 -4.84
C THR A 407 16.45 -9.89 -5.16
N VAL A 408 16.29 -10.50 -6.33
CA VAL A 408 15.08 -11.21 -6.75
C VAL A 408 15.40 -12.67 -7.02
N LEU A 409 14.47 -13.56 -6.68
CA LEU A 409 14.60 -14.99 -6.96
C LEU A 409 14.02 -15.36 -8.35
N PRO A 410 14.42 -16.49 -8.95
CA PRO A 410 13.77 -17.00 -10.15
C PRO A 410 12.25 -17.16 -9.95
N GLY A 411 11.46 -16.68 -10.92
CA GLY A 411 9.99 -16.65 -10.82
C GLY A 411 9.42 -15.40 -10.13
N ALA A 412 10.26 -14.46 -9.71
CA ALA A 412 9.81 -13.20 -9.13
C ALA A 412 9.01 -12.33 -10.12
N SER A 413 8.16 -11.47 -9.59
CA SER A 413 7.39 -10.47 -10.35
C SER A 413 7.39 -9.11 -9.66
N THR A 414 7.18 -8.04 -10.43
CA THR A 414 7.14 -6.66 -9.94
C THR A 414 5.92 -5.93 -10.45
N PHE A 415 5.35 -5.07 -9.60
CA PHE A 415 4.04 -4.45 -9.80
C PHE A 415 3.98 -3.08 -9.12
N ASP A 416 2.94 -2.30 -9.41
CA ASP A 416 2.72 -1.01 -8.76
C ASP A 416 2.14 -1.17 -7.34
N SER A 417 2.10 -0.08 -6.59
CA SER A 417 1.62 -0.09 -5.21
C SER A 417 0.11 -0.34 -5.10
N ALA A 418 -0.71 0.00 -6.10
CA ALA A 418 -2.14 -0.33 -6.01
C ALA A 418 -2.36 -1.83 -6.14
N GLU A 419 -1.66 -2.50 -7.07
CA GLU A 419 -1.69 -3.95 -7.20
C GLU A 419 -1.13 -4.65 -5.95
N SER A 420 -0.01 -4.15 -5.41
CA SER A 420 0.60 -4.64 -4.17
C SER A 420 -0.38 -4.68 -3.01
N PHE A 421 -1.10 -3.58 -2.78
CA PHE A 421 -2.08 -3.50 -1.70
C PHE A 421 -3.44 -4.11 -2.07
N GLY A 422 -3.74 -4.31 -3.34
CA GLY A 422 -4.82 -5.18 -3.81
C GLY A 422 -4.59 -6.63 -3.35
N MET A 423 -3.37 -7.16 -3.55
CA MET A 423 -2.98 -8.48 -3.05
C MET A 423 -3.08 -8.58 -1.52
N ILE A 424 -2.56 -7.58 -0.80
CA ILE A 424 -2.58 -7.56 0.66
C ILE A 424 -4.02 -7.47 1.21
N ARG A 425 -4.78 -6.42 0.83
CA ARG A 425 -6.14 -6.22 1.34
C ARG A 425 -7.10 -7.30 0.88
N GLY A 426 -6.89 -7.87 -0.31
CA GLY A 426 -7.67 -8.99 -0.82
C GLY A 426 -7.50 -10.28 -0.02
N GLY A 427 -6.49 -10.36 0.86
CA GLY A 427 -6.21 -11.55 1.63
C GLY A 427 -5.50 -12.65 0.82
N HIS A 428 -4.74 -12.26 -0.21
CA HIS A 428 -3.97 -13.20 -1.03
C HIS A 428 -2.61 -13.58 -0.41
N VAL A 429 -2.22 -12.90 0.67
CA VAL A 429 -1.06 -13.25 1.49
C VAL A 429 -1.51 -14.23 2.56
N ASP A 430 -0.87 -15.40 2.64
CA ASP A 430 -1.23 -16.44 3.60
C ASP A 430 -0.88 -16.03 5.04
N VAL A 431 0.32 -15.44 5.22
CA VAL A 431 0.84 -15.04 6.53
C VAL A 431 1.49 -13.66 6.48
N SER A 432 1.08 -12.79 7.38
CA SER A 432 1.78 -11.53 7.66
C SER A 432 2.38 -11.56 9.07
N ILE A 433 3.69 -11.32 9.17
CA ILE A 433 4.39 -11.27 10.47
C ILE A 433 4.86 -9.84 10.74
N LEU A 434 4.42 -9.25 11.85
CA LEU A 434 4.75 -7.88 12.22
C LEU A 434 5.36 -7.79 13.63
N GLY A 435 6.10 -6.71 13.88
CA GLY A 435 6.42 -6.30 15.25
C GLY A 435 5.26 -5.55 15.91
N ALA A 436 5.28 -5.47 17.23
CA ALA A 436 4.29 -4.73 18.02
C ALA A 436 4.96 -3.82 19.06
N LEU A 437 4.29 -2.74 19.44
CA LEU A 437 4.55 -2.01 20.68
C LEU A 437 3.66 -2.55 21.80
N GLN A 438 2.40 -2.84 21.50
CA GLN A 438 1.45 -3.56 22.35
C GLN A 438 0.59 -4.51 21.51
N VAL A 439 0.13 -5.60 22.11
CA VAL A 439 -0.91 -6.48 21.59
C VAL A 439 -1.91 -6.77 22.71
N SER A 440 -3.21 -6.67 22.40
CA SER A 440 -4.27 -6.92 23.39
C SER A 440 -4.65 -8.40 23.49
N ALA A 441 -5.35 -8.77 24.57
CA ALA A 441 -5.92 -10.11 24.73
C ALA A 441 -6.90 -10.51 23.63
N SER A 442 -7.57 -9.52 23.03
CA SER A 442 -8.48 -9.71 21.89
C SER A 442 -7.81 -9.65 20.52
N GLY A 443 -6.48 -9.49 20.47
CA GLY A 443 -5.73 -9.43 19.22
C GLY A 443 -5.72 -8.06 18.56
N ASP A 444 -5.93 -6.98 19.31
CA ASP A 444 -5.66 -5.63 18.81
C ASP A 444 -4.16 -5.41 18.72
N LEU A 445 -3.70 -4.76 17.66
CA LEU A 445 -2.30 -4.45 17.42
C LEU A 445 -2.05 -2.95 17.53
N ALA A 446 -1.02 -2.53 18.26
CA ALA A 446 -0.51 -1.16 18.22
C ALA A 446 1.00 -1.17 17.91
N ASN A 447 1.42 -0.57 16.80
CA ASN A 447 2.84 -0.58 16.41
C ASN A 447 3.39 0.68 15.70
N TYR A 448 2.56 1.70 15.45
CA TYR A 448 2.96 2.83 14.58
C TYR A 448 3.22 4.16 15.29
N MET A 449 2.65 4.36 16.49
CA MET A 449 2.72 5.64 17.19
C MET A 449 2.82 5.45 18.70
N VAL A 450 3.62 6.32 19.34
CA VAL A 450 3.55 6.59 20.78
C VAL A 450 3.31 8.09 20.93
N PRO A 451 2.12 8.53 21.36
CA PRO A 451 1.81 9.95 21.52
C PRO A 451 2.90 10.68 22.33
N GLY A 452 3.36 11.81 21.80
CA GLY A 452 4.41 12.64 22.41
C GLY A 452 5.85 12.08 22.36
N LYS A 453 6.08 10.87 21.80
CA LYS A 453 7.42 10.27 21.71
C LYS A 453 7.81 9.79 20.31
N VAL A 454 6.90 9.12 19.60
CA VAL A 454 7.17 8.48 18.30
C VAL A 454 6.03 8.77 17.34
N PHE A 455 6.31 9.52 16.27
CA PHE A 455 5.37 9.78 15.18
C PHE A 455 6.01 9.43 13.83
N LYS A 456 6.12 8.14 13.51
CA LYS A 456 6.73 7.68 12.26
C LYS A 456 5.74 7.44 11.12
N GLY A 457 4.47 7.29 11.43
CA GLY A 457 3.43 6.87 10.47
C GLY A 457 3.23 5.36 10.44
N MET A 458 2.12 4.93 9.86
CA MET A 458 1.70 3.53 9.84
C MET A 458 2.31 2.71 8.69
N GLY A 459 2.83 3.36 7.63
CA GLY A 459 3.27 2.65 6.42
C GLY A 459 2.19 1.70 5.90
N GLY A 460 2.59 0.49 5.50
CA GLY A 460 1.67 -0.58 5.11
C GLY A 460 1.02 -1.37 6.27
N ALA A 461 1.35 -1.08 7.54
CA ALA A 461 0.98 -1.96 8.65
C ALA A 461 -0.54 -2.12 8.84
N MET A 462 -1.31 -1.03 8.66
CA MET A 462 -2.78 -1.08 8.78
C MET A 462 -3.43 -1.90 7.66
N ASP A 463 -2.85 -1.92 6.46
CA ASP A 463 -3.35 -2.71 5.34
C ASP A 463 -2.99 -4.20 5.52
N LEU A 464 -1.79 -4.50 6.01
CA LEU A 464 -1.29 -5.87 6.26
C LEU A 464 -2.14 -6.64 7.27
N VAL A 465 -2.68 -5.94 8.27
CA VAL A 465 -3.61 -6.51 9.26
C VAL A 465 -5.07 -6.27 8.90
N GLY A 466 -5.32 -5.65 7.75
CA GLY A 466 -6.63 -5.21 7.29
C GLY A 466 -7.49 -6.34 6.74
N ASN A 467 -7.02 -7.59 6.66
CA ASN A 467 -7.86 -8.74 6.29
C ASN A 467 -7.50 -10.02 7.07
N PRO A 468 -7.71 -10.01 8.40
CA PRO A 468 -7.23 -11.09 9.29
C PRO A 468 -8.01 -12.40 9.18
N ASP A 469 -9.11 -12.42 8.42
CA ASP A 469 -9.93 -13.62 8.19
C ASP A 469 -9.42 -14.47 7.03
N MET A 470 -8.68 -13.84 6.10
CA MET A 470 -8.05 -14.51 4.96
C MET A 470 -6.53 -14.59 5.10
N THR A 471 -5.93 -13.68 5.87
CA THR A 471 -4.49 -13.64 6.14
C THR A 471 -4.23 -13.92 7.62
N LYS A 472 -3.38 -14.91 7.92
CA LYS A 472 -2.93 -15.15 9.30
C LYS A 472 -2.01 -14.01 9.73
N VAL A 473 -2.38 -13.27 10.77
CA VAL A 473 -1.56 -12.18 11.32
C VAL A 473 -0.83 -12.66 12.57
N VAL A 474 0.50 -12.69 12.49
CA VAL A 474 1.38 -13.11 13.57
C VAL A 474 2.17 -11.92 14.08
N VAL A 475 2.20 -11.74 15.40
CA VAL A 475 3.10 -10.79 16.04
C VAL A 475 4.37 -11.51 16.49
N ALA A 476 5.53 -10.99 16.11
CA ALA A 476 6.83 -11.44 16.58
C ALA A 476 7.53 -10.28 17.32
N THR A 477 7.57 -10.35 18.65
CA THR A 477 8.07 -9.26 19.51
C THR A 477 8.75 -9.79 20.76
N GLU A 478 9.69 -9.03 21.35
CA GLU A 478 10.07 -9.25 22.75
C GLU A 478 8.83 -9.09 23.65
N HIS A 479 8.77 -9.86 24.73
CA HIS A 479 7.60 -9.97 25.61
C HIS A 479 7.37 -8.69 26.43
N VAL A 480 8.46 -8.06 26.88
CA VAL A 480 8.45 -6.82 27.65
C VAL A 480 9.17 -5.71 26.88
N ALA A 481 8.83 -4.45 27.19
CA ALA A 481 9.57 -3.29 26.74
C ALA A 481 10.89 -3.14 27.51
N LYS A 482 11.75 -2.21 27.07
CA LYS A 482 13.06 -1.97 27.70
C LYS A 482 12.97 -1.50 29.15
N ASP A 483 11.85 -0.88 29.53
CA ASP A 483 11.56 -0.45 30.90
C ASP A 483 10.92 -1.57 31.75
N GLY A 484 10.77 -2.77 31.21
CA GLY A 484 10.17 -3.92 31.87
C GLY A 484 8.64 -4.00 31.77
N SER A 485 7.97 -2.98 31.23
CA SER A 485 6.50 -3.02 31.06
C SER A 485 6.06 -4.11 30.08
N SER A 486 4.93 -4.75 30.36
CA SER A 486 4.40 -5.78 29.47
C SER A 486 3.97 -5.18 28.13
N LYS A 487 4.24 -5.91 27.05
CA LYS A 487 3.71 -5.59 25.72
C LYS A 487 2.45 -6.38 25.41
N ILE A 488 2.13 -7.38 26.23
CA ILE A 488 0.95 -8.23 26.08
C ILE A 488 -0.06 -7.79 27.15
N VAL A 489 -1.04 -7.00 26.74
CA VAL A 489 -1.90 -6.23 27.63
C VAL A 489 -3.35 -6.66 27.50
N GLN A 490 -4.19 -6.42 28.51
CA GLN A 490 -5.62 -6.74 28.38
C GLN A 490 -6.27 -5.89 27.28
N GLU A 491 -5.96 -4.59 27.26
CA GLU A 491 -6.38 -3.63 26.23
C GLU A 491 -5.19 -2.73 25.86
N CYS A 492 -5.05 -2.38 24.58
CA CYS A 492 -3.99 -1.45 24.16
C CYS A 492 -4.30 -0.03 24.65
N SER A 493 -3.33 0.59 25.30
CA SER A 493 -3.37 2.02 25.61
C SER A 493 -2.77 2.88 24.49
N LEU A 494 -1.94 2.28 23.63
CA LEU A 494 -1.39 2.92 22.45
C LEU A 494 -2.39 2.93 21.28
N PRO A 495 -2.30 3.90 20.36
CA PRO A 495 -3.14 3.95 19.17
C PRO A 495 -3.09 2.66 18.33
N LEU A 496 -4.26 2.12 18.02
CA LEU A 496 -4.39 0.89 17.27
C LEU A 496 -3.96 1.04 15.81
N THR A 497 -3.28 0.00 15.35
CA THR A 497 -2.97 -0.31 13.94
C THR A 497 -4.08 -1.15 13.33
N GLY A 498 -4.63 -2.10 14.08
CA GLY A 498 -5.82 -2.86 13.72
C GLY A 498 -6.47 -3.45 14.95
N ALA A 499 -7.79 -3.49 14.96
CA ALA A 499 -8.56 -4.12 16.03
C ALA A 499 -8.81 -5.60 15.69
N ARG A 500 -8.73 -6.48 16.70
CA ARG A 500 -9.00 -7.93 16.61
C ARG A 500 -8.45 -8.59 15.35
N CYS A 501 -7.18 -8.31 15.04
CA CYS A 501 -6.53 -8.75 13.82
C CYS A 501 -5.47 -9.83 14.05
N VAL A 502 -4.81 -9.84 15.21
CA VAL A 502 -3.74 -10.80 15.52
C VAL A 502 -4.34 -12.15 15.88
N SER A 503 -3.82 -13.22 15.27
CA SER A 503 -4.19 -14.60 15.60
C SER A 503 -3.14 -15.32 16.46
N THR A 504 -1.87 -14.91 16.38
CA THR A 504 -0.78 -15.58 17.09
C THR A 504 0.25 -14.54 17.57
N ILE A 505 0.72 -14.69 18.80
CA ILE A 505 1.75 -13.84 19.41
C ILE A 505 2.94 -14.73 19.77
N ILE A 506 4.09 -14.43 19.20
CA ILE A 506 5.35 -15.15 19.44
C ILE A 506 6.31 -14.19 20.16
N THR A 507 6.73 -14.57 21.36
CA THR A 507 7.72 -13.82 22.14
C THR A 507 8.95 -14.64 22.46
N ASP A 508 9.95 -14.02 23.08
CA ASP A 508 11.14 -14.71 23.59
C ASP A 508 10.82 -15.66 24.76
N MET A 509 9.63 -15.54 25.35
CA MET A 509 9.19 -16.33 26.50
C MET A 509 8.17 -17.42 26.16
N CYS A 510 7.26 -17.17 25.21
CA CYS A 510 6.14 -18.06 24.95
C CYS A 510 5.47 -17.80 23.59
N VAL A 511 4.48 -18.65 23.27
CA VAL A 511 3.54 -18.45 22.17
C VAL A 511 2.12 -18.42 22.73
N PHE A 512 1.36 -17.40 22.35
CA PHE A 512 -0.08 -17.35 22.54
C PHE A 512 -0.80 -17.51 21.21
N GLU A 513 -1.84 -18.33 21.19
CA GLU A 513 -2.90 -18.22 20.18
C GLU A 513 -3.99 -17.28 20.70
N VAL A 514 -4.55 -16.48 19.80
CA VAL A 514 -5.58 -15.48 20.11
C VAL A 514 -6.92 -15.96 19.56
N ASP A 515 -7.88 -16.17 20.46
CA ASP A 515 -9.27 -16.33 20.08
C ASP A 515 -9.88 -14.94 19.86
N ARG A 516 -9.89 -14.50 18.59
CA ARG A 516 -10.37 -13.16 18.19
C ARG A 516 -11.87 -12.97 18.42
N GLU A 517 -12.64 -14.06 18.48
CA GLU A 517 -14.09 -14.00 18.73
C GLU A 517 -14.35 -13.78 20.21
N ARG A 518 -13.78 -14.64 21.06
CA ARG A 518 -13.95 -14.58 22.52
C ARG A 518 -13.13 -13.47 23.18
N GLY A 519 -12.08 -13.02 22.52
CA GLY A 519 -11.16 -12.01 23.05
C GLY A 519 -10.21 -12.57 24.10
N GLU A 520 -9.76 -13.81 23.92
CA GLU A 520 -8.99 -14.57 24.92
C GLU A 520 -7.63 -15.01 24.37
N LEU A 521 -6.61 -15.00 25.24
CA LEU A 521 -5.31 -15.59 24.95
C LEU A 521 -5.24 -17.02 25.46
N VAL A 522 -4.62 -17.90 24.66
CA VAL A 522 -4.32 -19.28 25.04
C VAL A 522 -2.82 -19.50 24.94
N LEU A 523 -2.16 -19.76 26.07
CA LEU A 523 -0.74 -20.12 26.14
C LEU A 523 -0.54 -21.52 25.55
N THR A 524 0.15 -21.62 24.43
CA THR A 524 0.33 -22.89 23.69
C THR A 524 1.76 -23.41 23.70
N GLU A 525 2.76 -22.53 23.81
CA GLU A 525 4.17 -22.93 23.91
C GLU A 525 4.93 -22.10 24.94
N MET A 526 5.92 -22.70 25.61
CA MET A 526 6.83 -22.00 26.52
C MET A 526 8.30 -22.20 26.15
N ALA A 527 9.07 -21.12 26.24
CA ALA A 527 10.51 -21.16 26.03
C ALA A 527 11.24 -22.01 27.08
N PRO A 528 12.40 -22.61 26.73
CA PRO A 528 13.21 -23.34 27.68
C PRO A 528 13.56 -22.51 28.93
N GLY A 529 13.28 -23.06 30.11
CA GLY A 529 13.62 -22.43 31.39
C GLY A 529 12.64 -21.34 31.86
N VAL A 530 11.58 -21.05 31.10
CA VAL A 530 10.51 -20.13 31.50
C VAL A 530 9.38 -20.90 32.17
N THR A 531 8.92 -20.44 33.33
CA THR A 531 7.77 -21.01 34.05
C THR A 531 6.46 -20.29 33.70
N ILE A 532 5.33 -20.89 34.05
CA ILE A 532 4.01 -20.26 33.84
C ILE A 532 3.90 -19.00 34.71
N GLU A 533 4.45 -19.05 35.92
CA GLU A 533 4.50 -17.93 36.85
C GLU A 533 5.29 -16.76 36.26
N ASP A 534 6.44 -17.01 35.62
CA ASP A 534 7.21 -15.96 34.93
C ASP A 534 6.38 -15.27 33.83
N VAL A 535 5.64 -16.06 33.04
CA VAL A 535 4.77 -15.53 31.98
C VAL A 535 3.64 -14.71 32.60
N ARG A 536 3.00 -15.19 33.67
CA ARG A 536 1.94 -14.45 34.39
C ARG A 536 2.45 -13.13 34.97
N GLU A 537 3.64 -13.11 35.54
CA GLU A 537 4.22 -11.88 36.12
C GLU A 537 4.54 -10.83 35.06
N LYS A 538 4.86 -11.25 33.83
CA LYS A 538 5.27 -10.37 32.72
C LYS A 538 4.19 -10.13 31.66
N THR A 539 2.98 -10.66 31.87
CA THR A 539 1.81 -10.49 30.99
C THR A 539 0.72 -9.76 31.75
N ASP A 540 0.32 -8.57 31.27
CA ASP A 540 -0.77 -7.79 31.89
C ASP A 540 -2.16 -8.32 31.45
N ALA A 541 -2.21 -9.09 30.36
CA ALA A 541 -3.43 -9.75 29.89
C ALA A 541 -3.77 -11.02 30.68
N THR A 542 -5.07 -11.30 30.82
CA THR A 542 -5.53 -12.62 31.27
C THR A 542 -5.35 -13.65 30.15
N PHE A 543 -4.95 -14.87 30.51
CA PHE A 543 -4.79 -15.96 29.55
C PHE A 543 -5.14 -17.33 30.15
N ALA A 544 -5.65 -18.20 29.29
CA ALA A 544 -5.84 -19.62 29.58
C ALA A 544 -4.58 -20.43 29.23
N ILE A 545 -4.41 -21.58 29.85
CA ILE A 545 -3.37 -22.54 29.48
C ILE A 545 -3.95 -23.53 28.49
N GLY A 546 -3.29 -23.72 27.36
CA GLY A 546 -3.68 -24.69 26.34
C GLY A 546 -3.67 -26.12 26.89
N LYS A 547 -4.59 -26.97 26.41
CA LYS A 547 -4.70 -28.38 26.83
C LYS A 547 -3.42 -29.17 26.60
N GLU A 548 -2.69 -28.82 25.54
CA GLU A 548 -1.39 -29.41 25.18
C GLU A 548 -0.33 -28.32 25.13
N LEU A 549 0.17 -27.93 26.31
CA LEU A 549 1.27 -26.98 26.42
C LEU A 549 2.57 -27.61 25.91
N LYS A 550 3.14 -27.05 24.84
CA LYS A 550 4.36 -27.55 24.21
C LYS A 550 5.58 -26.74 24.65
N ARG A 551 6.75 -27.32 24.42
CA ARG A 551 8.00 -26.57 24.51
C ARG A 551 8.21 -25.80 23.21
N MET A 552 8.46 -24.50 23.33
CA MET A 552 8.90 -23.65 22.23
C MET A 552 10.35 -24.03 21.88
N GLU A 553 10.61 -24.25 20.60
CA GLU A 553 11.96 -24.55 20.08
C GLU A 553 12.57 -23.33 19.40
#